data_AF-A0AAN7BBL5-F1
#
_entry.id   AF-A0AAN7BBL5-F1
#
_cell.length_a   1.000
_cell.length_b   1.000
_cell.length_c   1.000
_cell.angle_alpha   90.00
_cell.angle_beta   90.00
_cell.angle_gamma   90.00
#
_symmetry.space_group_name_H-M   'P 1'
#
loop_
_entity.id
_entity.type
_entity.pdbx_description
1 polymer ?
#
loop_
_entity_poly.entity_id
_entity_poly.type
_entity_poly.pdbx_seq_one_letter_code
_entity_poly.pdbx_strand_id
1 'polypeptide(L)'
;MEAIFGIPEIVILFFQHCDGFQDAIALASTCRALASIWRAHFPTLIWPLAQAEIPGFSQALMAARATKLVCDAFEANRLPPDPFPLQELTGIVRKPDVEDLKRVFCLRHFVRCVEQMYRHWDHDGHKLPSRSLHEWEYPLEWETMRDHFHTAMCRVLYVGAVLTRSYLEPLLLAPTEGPPDLLRRLNSFADQDGGWRSEDLRYFGRFSIYDFEASDDKWEPVFGDLARFLLNDIKTTATATLYEITVDRNSPSRKLSTGEGGWLKETIYFLAAYEHMNDKLFNEHVKDPDDENLWEQDLVPPPFPDGVREVSIAMFGRFRPESISMPAKVQDASQCYLVNFPLGHYPRDNSVLPKVSPWNTDINALLHGLWSSSGCPNHRDDRTLTPSRAAIS
;
A
#
# COMPACT_ATOMS: atom_id res chain seq x y z
N MET A 1 41.55 26.84 15.89
CA MET A 1 40.39 26.28 15.15
C MET A 1 40.76 25.09 14.26
N GLU A 2 42.02 24.91 13.84
CA GLU A 2 42.44 23.74 13.03
C GLU A 2 42.34 22.38 13.75
N ALA A 3 42.38 22.35 15.08
CA ALA A 3 42.41 21.10 15.85
C ALA A 3 41.06 20.34 15.93
N ILE A 4 39.92 21.03 15.77
CA ILE A 4 38.59 20.40 15.94
C ILE A 4 38.08 19.83 14.61
N PHE A 5 38.30 20.55 13.50
CA PHE A 5 37.87 20.11 12.16
C PHE A 5 38.81 19.08 11.51
N GLY A 6 39.97 18.81 12.13
CA GLY A 6 40.89 17.76 11.70
C GLY A 6 40.51 16.35 12.16
N ILE A 7 39.49 16.20 13.02
CA ILE A 7 39.01 14.92 13.56
C ILE A 7 37.60 14.67 13.00
N PRO A 8 37.45 13.84 11.94
CA PRO A 8 36.17 13.58 11.29
C PRO A 8 35.08 13.10 12.27
N GLU A 9 35.45 12.38 13.32
CA GLU A 9 34.56 11.82 14.33
C GLU A 9 33.83 12.91 15.12
N ILE A 10 34.52 14.00 15.48
CA ILE A 10 33.90 15.12 16.21
C ILE A 10 32.92 15.86 15.30
N VAL A 11 33.30 16.03 14.03
CA VAL A 11 32.42 16.65 13.04
C VAL A 11 31.17 15.81 12.79
N ILE A 12 31.29 14.49 12.72
CA ILE A 12 30.17 13.57 12.60
C ILE A 12 29.19 13.74 13.77
N LEU A 13 29.70 13.88 15.00
CA LEU A 13 28.86 14.14 16.17
C LEU A 13 28.09 15.45 16.02
N PHE A 14 28.71 16.53 15.51
CA PHE A 14 28.00 17.78 15.26
C PHE A 14 26.87 17.62 14.24
N PHE A 15 27.10 16.90 13.14
CA PHE A 15 26.04 16.60 12.17
C PHE A 15 24.91 15.76 12.78
N GLN A 16 25.22 14.84 13.68
CA GLN A 16 24.21 14.01 14.36
C GLN A 16 23.37 14.78 15.39
N HIS A 17 23.82 15.98 15.81
CA HIS A 17 23.09 16.86 16.72
C HIS A 17 22.39 18.01 15.99
N CYS A 18 22.33 18.00 14.66
CA CYS A 18 21.49 18.92 13.90
C CYS A 18 20.00 18.60 14.15
N ASP A 19 19.16 19.62 14.26
CA ASP A 19 17.73 19.44 14.53
C ASP A 19 16.95 18.92 13.31
N GLY A 20 17.52 19.05 12.11
CA GLY A 20 16.94 18.50 10.88
C GLY A 20 17.88 18.60 9.67
N PHE A 21 17.34 18.22 8.50
CA PHE A 21 18.11 18.21 7.25
C PHE A 21 18.65 19.59 6.87
N GLN A 22 17.88 20.65 7.09
CA GLN A 22 18.29 22.01 6.72
C GLN A 22 19.51 22.47 7.51
N ASP A 23 19.56 22.18 8.80
CA ASP A 23 20.71 22.53 9.65
C ASP A 23 21.95 21.74 9.26
N ALA A 24 21.78 20.45 8.98
CA ALA A 24 22.86 19.60 8.50
C ALA A 24 23.40 20.08 7.14
N ILE A 25 22.53 20.45 6.20
CA ILE A 25 22.92 21.01 4.90
C ILE A 25 23.60 22.38 5.09
N ALA A 26 23.08 23.24 5.95
CA ALA A 26 23.67 24.54 6.26
C ALA A 26 25.09 24.36 6.83
N LEU A 27 25.25 23.45 7.80
CA LEU A 27 26.54 23.11 8.40
C LEU A 27 27.53 22.59 7.35
N ALA A 28 27.11 21.65 6.51
CA ALA A 28 27.92 21.11 5.41
C ALA A 28 28.34 22.19 4.41
N SER A 29 27.52 23.23 4.24
CA SER A 29 27.75 24.31 3.28
C SER A 29 28.72 25.40 3.77
N THR A 30 29.09 25.38 5.05
CA THR A 30 29.96 26.43 5.64
C THR A 30 31.41 26.37 5.14
N CYS A 31 31.96 25.19 4.87
CA CYS A 31 33.32 25.05 4.34
C CYS A 31 33.55 23.74 3.57
N ARG A 32 34.62 23.70 2.76
CA ARG A 32 34.97 22.53 1.93
C ARG A 32 35.24 21.25 2.73
N ALA A 33 35.86 21.37 3.92
CA ALA A 33 36.16 20.22 4.78
C ALA A 33 34.87 19.55 5.28
N LEU A 34 33.92 20.35 5.79
CA LEU A 34 32.62 19.87 6.26
C LEU A 34 31.79 19.28 5.12
N ALA A 35 31.78 19.92 3.95
CA ALA A 35 31.14 19.37 2.76
C ALA A 35 31.74 18.03 2.33
N SER A 36 33.06 17.84 2.49
CA SER A 36 33.73 16.58 2.19
C SER A 36 33.34 15.47 3.18
N ILE A 37 33.31 15.78 4.48
CA ILE A 37 32.90 14.83 5.53
C ILE A 37 31.43 14.44 5.34
N TRP A 38 30.55 15.41 5.10
CA TRP A 38 29.14 15.17 4.80
C TRP A 38 28.95 14.17 3.65
N ARG A 39 29.64 14.39 2.52
CA ARG A 39 29.54 13.49 1.36
C ARG A 39 30.12 12.11 1.63
N ALA A 40 31.26 12.02 2.33
CA ALA A 40 31.93 10.77 2.62
C ALA A 40 31.12 9.89 3.62
N HIS A 41 30.39 10.51 4.53
CA HIS A 41 29.64 9.83 5.59
C HIS A 41 28.12 9.98 5.47
N PHE A 42 27.62 10.39 4.29
CA PHE A 42 26.23 10.75 4.06
C PHE A 42 25.23 9.70 4.60
N PRO A 43 25.32 8.40 4.25
CA PRO A 43 24.32 7.42 4.70
C PRO A 43 24.27 7.25 6.22
N THR A 44 25.40 7.41 6.90
CA THR A 44 25.52 7.28 8.36
C THR A 44 24.98 8.50 9.08
N LEU A 45 25.19 9.69 8.52
CA LEU A 45 24.70 10.96 9.07
C LEU A 45 23.19 11.12 8.84
N ILE A 46 22.72 10.76 7.65
CA ILE A 46 21.34 11.02 7.24
C ILE A 46 20.35 10.06 7.89
N TRP A 47 20.78 8.84 8.21
CA TRP A 47 19.92 7.82 8.82
C TRP A 47 19.25 8.29 10.13
N PRO A 48 19.99 8.69 11.17
CA PRO A 48 19.38 9.15 12.42
C PRO A 48 18.57 10.45 12.23
N LEU A 49 19.05 11.39 11.40
CA LEU A 49 18.31 12.63 11.10
C LEU A 49 16.96 12.36 10.45
N ALA A 50 16.92 11.44 9.48
CA ALA A 50 15.69 11.08 8.80
C ALA A 50 14.71 10.34 9.70
N GLN A 51 15.20 9.49 10.61
CA GLN A 51 14.36 8.84 11.62
C GLN A 51 13.74 9.85 12.59
N ALA A 52 14.44 10.93 12.91
CA ALA A 52 13.94 11.98 13.79
C ALA A 52 12.93 12.92 13.09
N GLU A 53 13.16 13.27 11.82
CA GLU A 53 12.37 14.29 11.11
C GLU A 53 11.18 13.73 10.32
N ILE A 54 11.23 12.47 9.91
CA ILE A 54 10.22 11.87 9.03
C ILE A 54 9.42 10.80 9.80
N PRO A 55 8.13 11.05 10.09
CA PRO A 55 7.20 10.05 10.61
C PRO A 55 7.26 8.74 9.82
N GLY A 56 7.46 7.62 10.50
CA GLY A 56 7.50 6.29 9.87
C GLY A 56 8.63 6.11 8.84
N PHE A 57 9.76 6.84 8.96
CA PHE A 57 10.85 6.83 7.97
C PHE A 57 11.31 5.42 7.56
N SER A 58 11.45 4.51 8.53
CA SER A 58 11.88 3.13 8.25
C SER A 58 10.92 2.42 7.30
N GLN A 59 9.62 2.53 7.53
CA GLN A 59 8.56 1.93 6.71
C GLN A 59 8.46 2.64 5.36
N ALA A 60 8.60 3.96 5.33
CA ALA A 60 8.63 4.74 4.08
C ALA A 60 9.82 4.32 3.19
N LEU A 61 11.00 4.11 3.79
CA LEU A 61 12.19 3.64 3.08
C LEU A 61 11.98 2.22 2.51
N MET A 62 11.42 1.32 3.30
CA MET A 62 11.11 -0.04 2.84
C MET A 62 10.08 -0.04 1.72
N ALA A 63 9.00 0.73 1.84
CA ALA A 63 7.98 0.89 0.81
C ALA A 63 8.55 1.47 -0.48
N ALA A 64 9.40 2.50 -0.38
CA ALA A 64 10.05 3.11 -1.54
C ALA A 64 10.98 2.13 -2.27
N ARG A 65 11.76 1.33 -1.54
CA ARG A 65 12.66 0.33 -2.12
C ARG A 65 11.89 -0.87 -2.70
N ALA A 66 10.87 -1.36 -2.01
CA ALA A 66 10.01 -2.43 -2.49
C ALA A 66 9.28 -2.03 -3.78
N THR A 67 8.71 -0.81 -3.80
CA THR A 67 8.06 -0.25 -4.99
C THR A 67 9.05 -0.15 -6.15
N LYS A 68 10.28 0.32 -5.90
CA LYS A 68 11.31 0.36 -6.95
C LYS A 68 11.56 -1.02 -7.55
N LEU A 69 11.66 -2.08 -6.74
CA LEU A 69 11.83 -3.44 -7.27
C LEU A 69 10.67 -3.88 -8.17
N VAL A 70 9.44 -3.51 -7.80
CA VAL A 70 8.25 -3.79 -8.61
C VAL A 70 8.28 -2.99 -9.92
N CYS A 71 8.59 -1.69 -9.87
CA CYS A 71 8.72 -0.86 -11.07
C CYS A 71 9.82 -1.37 -12.00
N ASP A 72 11.01 -1.69 -11.48
CA ASP A 72 12.13 -2.21 -12.27
C ASP A 72 11.76 -3.56 -12.93
N ALA A 73 11.05 -4.43 -12.21
CA ALA A 73 10.57 -5.71 -12.76
C ALA A 73 9.51 -5.50 -13.85
N PHE A 74 8.57 -4.58 -13.62
CA PHE A 74 7.55 -4.18 -14.58
C PHE A 74 8.15 -3.64 -15.87
N GLU A 75 9.07 -2.68 -15.78
CA GLU A 75 9.78 -2.10 -16.94
C GLU A 75 10.56 -3.18 -17.71
N ALA A 76 11.08 -4.18 -17.01
CA ALA A 76 11.76 -5.31 -17.60
C ALA A 76 10.82 -6.44 -18.09
N ASN A 77 9.49 -6.24 -18.03
CA ASN A 77 8.44 -7.22 -18.32
C ASN A 77 8.68 -8.57 -17.63
N ARG A 78 9.04 -8.52 -16.35
CA ARG A 78 9.33 -9.67 -15.49
C ARG A 78 8.54 -9.57 -14.18
N LEU A 79 8.36 -10.70 -13.53
CA LEU A 79 7.83 -10.73 -12.17
C LEU A 79 8.85 -10.16 -11.17
N PRO A 80 8.39 -9.54 -10.06
CA PRO A 80 9.27 -9.19 -8.95
C PRO A 80 10.04 -10.42 -8.39
N PRO A 81 11.10 -10.19 -7.61
CA PRO A 81 11.94 -11.26 -7.06
C PRO A 81 11.16 -12.28 -6.23
N ASP A 82 11.62 -13.53 -6.27
CA ASP A 82 11.12 -14.64 -5.45
C ASP A 82 12.31 -15.47 -4.94
N PRO A 83 12.55 -15.55 -3.62
CA PRO A 83 11.81 -14.84 -2.56
C PRO A 83 12.01 -13.32 -2.61
N PHE A 84 11.05 -12.56 -2.10
CA PHE A 84 11.16 -11.11 -2.01
C PHE A 84 12.18 -10.71 -0.90
N PRO A 85 13.12 -9.79 -1.14
CA PRO A 85 14.27 -9.58 -0.24
C PRO A 85 13.94 -8.70 0.98
N LEU A 86 12.99 -9.10 1.82
CA LEU A 86 12.41 -8.27 2.90
C LEU A 86 13.46 -7.59 3.79
N GLN A 87 14.47 -8.34 4.24
CA GLN A 87 15.50 -7.85 5.18
C GLN A 87 16.46 -6.84 4.55
N GLU A 88 16.77 -6.99 3.26
CA GLU A 88 17.71 -6.13 2.54
C GLU A 88 17.16 -4.72 2.29
N LEU A 89 15.84 -4.57 2.35
CA LEU A 89 15.15 -3.31 2.15
C LEU A 89 15.23 -2.39 3.37
N THR A 90 15.62 -2.94 4.54
CA THR A 90 15.71 -2.16 5.78
C THR A 90 16.85 -1.15 5.75
N GLY A 91 16.68 -0.04 6.45
CA GLY A 91 17.75 0.92 6.68
C GLY A 91 18.80 0.47 7.72
N ILE A 92 18.56 -0.67 8.38
CA ILE A 92 19.52 -1.32 9.27
C ILE A 92 20.58 -2.03 8.44
N VAL A 93 20.16 -2.85 7.46
CA VAL A 93 21.05 -3.59 6.57
C VAL A 93 21.72 -2.67 5.56
N ARG A 94 20.95 -1.79 4.90
CA ARG A 94 21.46 -0.85 3.91
C ARG A 94 21.02 0.56 4.25
N LYS A 95 21.95 1.41 4.68
CA LYS A 95 21.68 2.83 4.94
C LYS A 95 21.15 3.54 3.67
N PRO A 96 20.27 4.55 3.81
CA PRO A 96 19.68 5.23 2.66
C PRO A 96 20.72 6.03 1.89
N ASP A 97 20.62 6.00 0.57
CA ASP A 97 21.33 6.90 -0.31
C ASP A 97 20.46 8.11 -0.70
N VAL A 98 20.98 8.99 -1.56
CA VAL A 98 20.26 10.19 -2.01
C VAL A 98 18.98 9.84 -2.78
N GLU A 99 19.01 8.73 -3.53
CA GLU A 99 17.94 8.33 -4.43
C GLU A 99 16.81 7.65 -3.65
N ASP A 100 17.15 6.87 -2.61
CA ASP A 100 16.24 6.41 -1.56
C ASP A 100 15.50 7.61 -0.93
N LEU A 101 16.23 8.66 -0.52
CA LEU A 101 15.61 9.81 0.14
C LEU A 101 14.66 10.59 -0.77
N LYS A 102 14.99 10.77 -2.05
CA LYS A 102 14.06 11.39 -3.00
C LYS A 102 12.73 10.64 -3.05
N ARG A 103 12.79 9.31 -3.16
CA ARG A 103 11.58 8.47 -3.16
C ARG A 103 10.81 8.58 -1.85
N VAL A 104 11.51 8.54 -0.72
CA VAL A 104 10.89 8.73 0.59
C VAL A 104 10.22 10.11 0.70
N PHE A 105 10.82 11.18 0.20
CA PHE A 105 10.19 12.51 0.20
C PHE A 105 8.97 12.59 -0.71
N CYS A 106 8.97 11.92 -1.87
CA CYS A 106 7.77 11.82 -2.70
C CYS A 106 6.67 11.01 -2.00
N LEU A 107 7.03 9.89 -1.37
CA LEU A 107 6.09 9.06 -0.61
C LEU A 107 5.52 9.79 0.60
N ARG A 108 6.37 10.51 1.35
CA ARG A 108 5.96 11.38 2.46
C ARG A 108 4.97 12.44 2.00
N HIS A 109 5.20 13.04 0.82
CA HIS A 109 4.27 14.02 0.26
C HIS A 109 2.91 13.39 -0.05
N PHE A 110 2.90 12.22 -0.68
CA PHE A 110 1.68 11.45 -0.92
C PHE A 110 0.92 11.13 0.36
N VAL A 111 1.59 10.56 1.37
CA VAL A 111 0.97 10.26 2.66
C VAL A 111 0.43 11.52 3.33
N ARG A 112 1.11 12.66 3.21
CA ARG A 112 0.62 13.95 3.71
C ARG A 112 -0.60 14.47 2.93
N CYS A 113 -0.69 14.24 1.62
CA CYS A 113 -1.89 14.57 0.85
C CYS A 113 -3.07 13.71 1.34
N VAL A 114 -2.89 12.41 1.53
CA VAL A 114 -3.94 11.53 2.10
C VAL A 114 -4.29 11.93 3.53
N GLU A 115 -3.31 12.32 4.34
CA GLU A 115 -3.50 12.89 5.69
C GLU A 115 -4.39 14.15 5.64
N GLN A 116 -4.09 15.07 4.73
CA GLN A 116 -4.83 16.32 4.55
C GLN A 116 -6.28 16.05 4.11
N MET A 117 -6.46 15.12 3.17
CA MET A 117 -7.79 14.65 2.76
C MET A 117 -8.53 14.11 3.97
N TYR A 118 -7.96 13.17 4.71
CA TYR A 118 -8.59 12.60 5.90
C TYR A 118 -9.06 13.67 6.91
N ARG A 119 -8.22 14.68 7.18
CA ARG A 119 -8.52 15.73 8.17
C ARG A 119 -9.53 16.77 7.73
N HIS A 120 -9.59 17.05 6.43
CA HIS A 120 -10.23 18.26 5.90
C HIS A 120 -11.14 18.01 4.68
N TRP A 121 -11.44 16.75 4.36
CA TRP A 121 -12.34 16.41 3.25
C TRP A 121 -13.74 16.98 3.53
N ASP A 122 -14.10 18.02 2.77
CA ASP A 122 -15.35 18.78 2.90
C ASP A 122 -16.08 18.81 1.54
N HIS A 123 -16.28 17.63 0.94
CA HIS A 123 -17.19 17.49 -0.19
C HIS A 123 -18.59 17.15 0.32
N ASP A 124 -19.47 18.15 0.27
CA ASP A 124 -20.94 18.06 0.23
C ASP A 124 -21.68 17.49 1.43
N GLY A 125 -21.29 17.80 2.67
CA GLY A 125 -22.11 17.48 3.86
C GLY A 125 -22.29 15.98 4.14
N HIS A 126 -21.80 15.12 3.24
CA HIS A 126 -21.48 13.74 3.46
C HIS A 126 -20.15 13.69 4.19
N LYS A 127 -20.18 14.04 5.48
CA LYS A 127 -19.29 13.37 6.42
C LYS A 127 -19.58 11.89 6.20
N LEU A 128 -18.71 11.20 5.44
CA LEU A 128 -18.78 9.75 5.32
C LEU A 128 -19.01 9.26 6.76
N PRO A 129 -20.06 8.47 7.01
CA PRO A 129 -20.20 7.84 8.31
C PRO A 129 -19.08 6.81 8.36
N SER A 130 -17.86 7.24 8.69
CA SER A 130 -16.83 6.37 9.22
C SER A 130 -17.30 5.96 10.60
N ARG A 131 -18.32 5.11 10.60
CA ARG A 131 -19.15 4.73 11.74
C ARG A 131 -18.38 3.85 12.74
N SER A 132 -17.06 3.72 12.58
CA SER A 132 -16.22 2.80 13.32
C SER A 132 -14.89 3.39 13.83
N LEU A 133 -14.53 4.64 13.52
CA LEU A 133 -13.27 5.25 13.98
C LEU A 133 -13.49 6.57 14.73
N HIS A 134 -14.55 6.64 15.55
CA HIS A 134 -14.82 7.77 16.46
C HIS A 134 -13.66 8.07 17.43
N GLU A 135 -12.70 7.15 17.58
CA GLU A 135 -11.46 7.33 18.37
C GLU A 135 -10.46 8.30 17.73
N TRP A 136 -10.65 8.73 16.48
CA TRP A 136 -9.68 9.54 15.75
C TRP A 136 -10.01 11.04 15.73
N GLU A 137 -11.09 11.44 16.40
CA GLU A 137 -11.65 12.80 16.31
C GLU A 137 -11.02 13.82 17.28
N TYR A 138 -10.06 13.43 18.15
CA TYR A 138 -9.48 14.33 19.15
C TYR A 138 -8.19 15.05 18.67
N PRO A 139 -8.18 16.39 18.52
CA PRO A 139 -7.05 17.15 17.97
C PRO A 139 -5.75 17.06 18.78
N LEU A 140 -5.84 16.84 20.11
CA LEU A 140 -4.66 16.72 20.99
C LEU A 140 -3.94 15.38 20.81
N GLU A 141 -4.61 14.37 20.26
CA GLU A 141 -4.05 13.03 20.02
C GLU A 141 -3.48 12.90 18.60
N TRP A 142 -3.82 13.83 17.69
CA TRP A 142 -3.42 13.73 16.28
C TRP A 142 -1.90 13.70 16.08
N GLU A 143 -1.14 14.58 16.74
CA GLU A 143 0.32 14.60 16.57
C GLU A 143 0.95 13.26 16.99
N THR A 144 0.43 12.64 18.05
CA THR A 144 0.86 11.30 18.49
C THR A 144 0.40 10.21 17.51
N MET A 145 -0.82 10.33 16.98
CA MET A 145 -1.38 9.37 16.02
C MET A 145 -0.77 9.49 14.63
N ARG A 146 -0.26 10.66 14.27
CA ARG A 146 0.27 10.96 12.94
C ARG A 146 1.40 10.01 12.57
N ASP A 147 2.30 9.73 13.50
CA ASP A 147 3.39 8.78 13.27
C ASP A 147 2.86 7.37 12.98
N HIS A 148 1.85 6.93 13.74
CA HIS A 148 1.20 5.64 13.52
C HIS A 148 0.45 5.59 12.18
N PHE A 149 -0.24 6.67 11.80
CA PHE A 149 -0.92 6.79 10.52
C PHE A 149 0.07 6.72 9.35
N HIS A 150 1.17 7.50 9.39
CA HIS A 150 2.19 7.50 8.35
C HIS A 150 2.87 6.14 8.22
N THR A 151 3.18 5.52 9.37
CA THR A 151 3.75 4.18 9.44
C THR A 151 2.82 3.15 8.81
N ALA A 152 1.54 3.16 9.16
CA ALA A 152 0.53 2.26 8.62
C ALA A 152 0.32 2.43 7.11
N MET A 153 0.24 3.66 6.62
CA MET A 153 0.18 3.96 5.19
C MET A 153 1.37 3.36 4.44
N CYS A 154 2.58 3.57 4.94
CA CYS A 154 3.78 3.01 4.34
C CYS A 154 3.81 1.47 4.41
N ARG A 155 3.29 0.86 5.49
CA ARG A 155 3.17 -0.61 5.57
C ARG A 155 2.25 -1.17 4.51
N VAL A 156 1.09 -0.54 4.27
CA VAL A 156 0.15 -0.98 3.23
C VAL A 156 0.82 -0.94 1.85
N LEU A 157 1.55 0.13 1.53
CA LEU A 157 2.29 0.23 0.27
C LEU A 157 3.42 -0.81 0.18
N TYR A 158 4.13 -1.05 1.28
CA TYR A 158 5.16 -2.09 1.34
C TYR A 158 4.58 -3.49 1.09
N VAL A 159 3.48 -3.84 1.76
CA VAL A 159 2.80 -5.13 1.61
C VAL A 159 2.27 -5.32 0.19
N GLY A 160 1.70 -4.27 -0.41
CA GLY A 160 1.27 -4.27 -1.81
C GLY A 160 2.42 -4.59 -2.76
N ALA A 161 3.58 -3.97 -2.56
CA ALA A 161 4.77 -4.24 -3.36
C ALA A 161 5.29 -5.68 -3.20
N VAL A 162 5.38 -6.19 -1.97
CA VAL A 162 5.87 -7.55 -1.68
C VAL A 162 4.99 -8.61 -2.34
N LEU A 163 3.67 -8.47 -2.21
CA LEU A 163 2.71 -9.47 -2.70
C LEU A 163 2.40 -9.34 -4.19
N THR A 164 2.96 -8.34 -4.87
CA THR A 164 2.72 -8.10 -6.30
C THR A 164 2.98 -9.34 -7.16
N ARG A 165 4.09 -10.06 -6.91
CA ARG A 165 4.39 -11.29 -7.64
C ARG A 165 3.28 -12.33 -7.47
N SER A 166 2.93 -12.63 -6.22
CA SER A 166 2.01 -13.73 -5.89
C SER A 166 0.66 -13.55 -6.55
N TYR A 167 0.16 -12.31 -6.63
CA TYR A 167 -1.11 -12.00 -7.31
C TYR A 167 -0.99 -11.95 -8.84
N LEU A 168 0.14 -11.49 -9.40
CA LEU A 168 0.28 -11.37 -10.86
C LEU A 168 0.73 -12.63 -11.58
N GLU A 169 1.48 -13.52 -10.91
CA GLU A 169 2.00 -14.75 -11.50
C GLU A 169 0.90 -15.63 -12.12
N PRO A 170 -0.25 -15.86 -11.46
CA PRO A 170 -1.35 -16.63 -12.06
C PRO A 170 -1.92 -15.98 -13.33
N LEU A 171 -1.90 -14.65 -13.43
CA LEU A 171 -2.36 -13.95 -14.61
C LEU A 171 -1.34 -14.01 -15.75
N LEU A 172 -0.04 -13.99 -15.44
CA LEU A 172 1.03 -14.12 -16.42
C LEU A 172 1.18 -15.54 -16.95
N LEU A 173 0.84 -16.57 -16.16
CA LEU A 173 0.80 -17.98 -16.59
C LEU A 173 -0.49 -18.34 -17.35
N ALA A 174 -1.55 -17.53 -17.25
CA ALA A 174 -2.85 -17.81 -17.86
C ALA A 174 -2.81 -18.06 -19.38
N PRO A 175 -1.99 -17.35 -20.20
CA PRO A 175 -1.92 -17.62 -21.64
C PRO A 175 -1.40 -19.02 -22.00
N THR A 176 -0.59 -19.64 -21.13
CA THR A 176 0.07 -20.95 -21.39
C THR A 176 -0.56 -22.09 -20.60
N GLU A 177 -1.04 -21.82 -19.38
CA GLU A 177 -1.54 -22.84 -18.45
C GLU A 177 -3.01 -22.66 -18.10
N GLY A 178 -3.60 -21.53 -18.49
CA GLY A 178 -4.96 -21.16 -18.16
C GLY A 178 -6.00 -21.65 -19.15
N PRO A 179 -7.29 -21.58 -18.76
CA PRO A 179 -8.39 -21.81 -19.68
C PRO A 179 -8.33 -20.85 -20.88
N PRO A 180 -8.76 -21.30 -22.08
CA PRO A 180 -8.85 -20.43 -23.24
C PRO A 180 -9.69 -19.18 -22.93
N ASP A 181 -9.27 -18.02 -23.44
CA ASP A 181 -9.93 -16.73 -23.25
C ASP A 181 -10.05 -16.25 -21.78
N LEU A 182 -9.34 -16.86 -20.82
CA LEU A 182 -9.44 -16.45 -19.41
C LEU A 182 -9.20 -14.94 -19.24
N LEU A 183 -8.06 -14.43 -19.71
CA LEU A 183 -7.74 -13.00 -19.54
C LEU A 183 -8.72 -12.07 -20.27
N ARG A 184 -9.32 -12.53 -21.38
CA ARG A 184 -10.36 -11.77 -22.09
C ARG A 184 -11.63 -11.67 -21.23
N ARG A 185 -12.03 -12.77 -20.58
CA ARG A 185 -13.15 -12.78 -19.61
C ARG A 185 -12.86 -11.91 -18.39
N LEU A 186 -11.63 -11.95 -17.87
CA LEU A 186 -11.23 -11.12 -16.73
C LEU A 186 -11.38 -9.62 -17.02
N ASN A 187 -11.04 -9.20 -18.22
CA ASN A 187 -11.14 -7.80 -18.62
C ASN A 187 -12.55 -7.40 -19.07
N SER A 188 -13.45 -8.36 -19.31
CA SER A 188 -14.84 -8.12 -19.70
C SER A 188 -15.82 -8.29 -18.54
N PHE A 189 -15.36 -8.36 -17.28
CA PHE A 189 -16.27 -8.46 -16.12
C PHE A 189 -17.18 -7.23 -15.94
N ALA A 190 -16.92 -6.13 -16.65
CA ALA A 190 -17.84 -5.00 -16.76
C ALA A 190 -19.09 -5.33 -17.62
N ASP A 191 -18.97 -6.27 -18.56
CA ASP A 191 -20.08 -6.66 -19.44
C ASP A 191 -20.77 -7.90 -18.85
N GLN A 192 -21.99 -7.72 -18.35
CA GLN A 192 -22.80 -8.61 -17.48
C GLN A 192 -23.05 -10.06 -17.96
N ASP A 193 -22.48 -10.51 -19.08
CA ASP A 193 -22.86 -11.77 -19.76
C ASP A 193 -21.88 -12.95 -19.56
N GLY A 194 -20.84 -12.80 -18.75
CA GLY A 194 -19.76 -13.79 -18.63
C GLY A 194 -19.38 -14.17 -17.21
N GLY A 195 -20.28 -14.81 -16.46
CA GLY A 195 -19.95 -15.35 -15.13
C GLY A 195 -18.73 -16.28 -15.13
N TRP A 196 -18.12 -16.43 -13.94
CA TRP A 196 -16.98 -17.32 -13.71
C TRP A 196 -17.26 -18.75 -14.18
N ARG A 197 -16.42 -19.28 -15.08
CA ARG A 197 -16.53 -20.70 -15.45
C ARG A 197 -15.89 -21.57 -14.39
N SER A 198 -16.37 -22.81 -14.26
CA SER A 198 -15.77 -23.78 -13.33
C SER A 198 -14.29 -24.06 -13.64
N GLU A 199 -13.88 -23.95 -14.90
CA GLU A 199 -12.47 -24.04 -15.32
C GLU A 199 -11.61 -22.86 -14.82
N ASP A 200 -12.19 -21.65 -14.76
CA ASP A 200 -11.52 -20.45 -14.27
C ASP A 200 -11.30 -20.52 -12.75
N LEU A 201 -12.35 -20.91 -12.02
CA LEU A 201 -12.28 -21.14 -10.56
C LEU A 201 -11.26 -22.25 -10.22
N ARG A 202 -11.28 -23.35 -10.97
CA ARG A 202 -10.31 -24.44 -10.78
C ARG A 202 -8.89 -23.99 -11.08
N TYR A 203 -8.68 -23.16 -12.10
CA TYR A 203 -7.38 -22.62 -12.44
C TYR A 203 -6.80 -21.79 -11.29
N PHE A 204 -7.58 -20.81 -10.79
CA PHE A 204 -7.15 -19.93 -9.71
C PHE A 204 -6.98 -20.66 -8.37
N GLY A 205 -7.83 -21.64 -8.04
CA GLY A 205 -7.71 -22.43 -6.80
C GLY A 205 -6.42 -23.26 -6.68
N ARG A 206 -5.65 -23.41 -7.77
CA ARG A 206 -4.29 -24.02 -7.73
C ARG A 206 -3.29 -23.13 -7.00
N PHE A 207 -3.51 -21.81 -7.01
CA PHE A 207 -2.63 -20.83 -6.41
C PHE A 207 -3.13 -20.46 -5.02
N SER A 208 -2.30 -20.61 -4.00
CA SER A 208 -2.68 -20.40 -2.59
C SER A 208 -3.27 -19.01 -2.32
N ILE A 209 -2.82 -17.99 -3.05
CA ILE A 209 -3.28 -16.60 -2.90
C ILE A 209 -4.76 -16.41 -3.30
N TYR A 210 -5.30 -17.29 -4.15
CA TYR A 210 -6.69 -17.26 -4.63
C TYR A 210 -7.55 -18.38 -4.05
N ASP A 211 -6.96 -19.25 -3.24
CA ASP A 211 -7.69 -20.28 -2.50
C ASP A 211 -8.03 -19.77 -1.10
N PHE A 212 -9.25 -19.27 -0.96
CA PHE A 212 -9.77 -18.73 0.30
C PHE A 212 -10.01 -19.81 1.38
N GLU A 213 -9.98 -21.09 1.02
CA GLU A 213 -10.15 -22.23 1.95
C GLU A 213 -8.83 -22.97 2.21
N ALA A 214 -7.72 -22.47 1.68
CA ALA A 214 -6.41 -23.07 1.88
C ALA A 214 -6.07 -23.13 3.38
N SER A 215 -5.44 -24.23 3.78
CA SER A 215 -4.89 -24.36 5.12
C SER A 215 -3.69 -23.43 5.33
N ASP A 216 -3.35 -23.14 6.58
CA ASP A 216 -2.15 -22.38 6.95
C ASP A 216 -0.90 -22.92 6.25
N ASP A 217 -0.74 -24.25 6.15
CA ASP A 217 0.38 -24.88 5.43
C ASP A 217 0.48 -24.49 3.96
N LYS A 218 -0.65 -24.22 3.30
CA LYS A 218 -0.72 -23.81 1.89
C LYS A 218 -0.53 -22.28 1.74
N TRP A 219 -0.86 -21.50 2.77
CA TRP A 219 -0.64 -20.05 2.83
C TRP A 219 0.77 -19.65 3.29
N GLU A 220 1.43 -20.47 4.12
CA GLU A 220 2.76 -20.17 4.68
C GLU A 220 3.82 -19.82 3.62
N PRO A 221 3.93 -20.52 2.46
CA PRO A 221 4.89 -20.15 1.42
C PRO A 221 4.67 -18.76 0.82
N VAL A 222 3.45 -18.23 0.88
CA VAL A 222 3.09 -16.94 0.28
C VAL A 222 3.15 -15.81 1.31
N PHE A 223 2.61 -16.05 2.50
CA PHE A 223 2.44 -15.02 3.51
C PHE A 223 3.40 -15.14 4.70
N GLY A 224 3.98 -16.30 4.96
CA GLY A 224 4.67 -16.61 6.21
C GLY A 224 5.81 -15.65 6.54
N ASP A 225 6.73 -15.45 5.59
CA ASP A 225 7.86 -14.54 5.77
C ASP A 225 7.41 -13.09 5.97
N LEU A 226 6.43 -12.63 5.19
CA LEU A 226 5.87 -11.29 5.31
C LEU A 226 5.11 -11.10 6.64
N ALA A 227 4.30 -12.07 7.05
CA ALA A 227 3.55 -12.04 8.29
C ALA A 227 4.48 -11.98 9.50
N ARG A 228 5.53 -12.82 9.53
CA ARG A 228 6.56 -12.79 10.56
C ARG A 228 7.31 -11.46 10.57
N PHE A 229 7.61 -10.91 9.39
CA PHE A 229 8.25 -9.61 9.26
C PHE A 229 7.39 -8.48 9.83
N LEU A 230 6.13 -8.38 9.40
CA LEU A 230 5.18 -7.37 9.88
C LEU A 230 4.91 -7.51 11.37
N LEU A 231 4.80 -8.73 11.89
CA LEU A 231 4.59 -8.95 13.32
C LEU A 231 5.79 -8.46 14.14
N ASN A 232 7.01 -8.70 13.68
CA ASN A 232 8.21 -8.19 14.33
C ASN A 232 8.31 -6.66 14.25
N ASP A 233 7.96 -6.08 13.10
CA ASP A 233 7.89 -4.63 12.92
C ASP A 233 6.86 -3.99 13.87
N ILE A 234 5.63 -4.51 13.90
CA ILE A 234 4.56 -4.07 14.81
C ILE A 234 5.00 -4.20 16.27
N LYS A 235 5.60 -5.33 16.67
CA LYS A 235 6.11 -5.52 18.03
C LYS A 235 7.17 -4.49 18.42
N THR A 236 7.92 -3.96 17.46
CA THR A 236 8.98 -2.99 17.69
C THR A 236 8.45 -1.56 17.73
N THR A 237 7.40 -1.24 16.97
CA THR A 237 6.84 0.12 16.89
C THR A 237 5.62 0.35 17.77
N ALA A 238 4.94 -0.71 18.21
CA ALA A 238 3.70 -0.59 18.96
C ALA A 238 3.94 0.04 20.33
N THR A 239 3.15 1.07 20.64
CA THR A 239 3.10 1.63 21.99
C THR A 239 2.20 0.78 22.87
N ALA A 240 2.71 0.36 24.03
CA ALA A 240 1.94 -0.41 25.01
C ALA A 240 0.65 0.33 25.37
N THR A 241 -0.50 -0.29 25.11
CA THR A 241 -1.81 0.34 25.23
C THR A 241 -2.78 -0.63 25.88
N LEU A 242 -3.51 -0.18 26.89
CA LEU A 242 -4.64 -0.95 27.43
C LEU A 242 -5.78 -0.93 26.41
N TYR A 243 -6.28 -2.10 26.05
CA TYR A 243 -7.39 -2.22 25.11
C TYR A 243 -8.38 -3.28 25.61
N GLU A 244 -9.67 -2.99 25.52
CA GLU A 244 -10.74 -3.94 25.82
C GLU A 244 -11.50 -4.26 24.54
N ILE A 245 -11.53 -5.54 24.17
CA ILE A 245 -12.33 -6.00 23.02
C ILE A 245 -13.68 -6.48 23.54
N THR A 246 -14.74 -5.97 22.94
CA THR A 246 -16.10 -6.50 23.09
C THR A 246 -16.49 -7.16 21.77
N VAL A 247 -16.52 -8.50 21.73
CA VAL A 247 -16.76 -9.28 20.50
C VAL A 247 -18.24 -9.25 20.08
N ASP A 248 -19.15 -9.13 21.04
CA ASP A 248 -20.59 -8.92 20.84
C ASP A 248 -21.14 -8.10 22.01
N ARG A 249 -22.22 -7.34 21.80
CA ARG A 249 -22.89 -6.51 22.82
C ARG A 249 -23.29 -7.29 24.07
N ASN A 250 -23.48 -8.61 23.94
CA ASN A 250 -23.88 -9.47 25.05
C ASN A 250 -22.72 -10.28 25.65
N SER A 251 -21.49 -10.15 25.12
CA SER A 251 -20.32 -10.86 25.61
C SER A 251 -19.51 -10.00 26.59
N PRO A 252 -18.95 -10.59 27.67
CA PRO A 252 -18.08 -9.86 28.57
C PRO A 252 -16.84 -9.35 27.82
N SER A 253 -16.44 -8.11 28.08
CA SER A 253 -15.24 -7.55 27.46
C SER A 253 -14.01 -8.36 27.87
N ARG A 254 -13.17 -8.69 26.89
CA ARG A 254 -11.86 -9.30 27.14
C ARG A 254 -10.84 -8.17 27.24
N LYS A 255 -10.20 -8.06 28.40
CA LYS A 255 -9.05 -7.18 28.59
C LYS A 255 -7.83 -7.81 27.93
N LEU A 256 -7.20 -7.09 27.01
CA LEU A 256 -5.92 -7.49 26.45
C LEU A 256 -4.78 -7.07 27.39
N SER A 257 -3.66 -7.79 27.33
CA SER A 257 -2.42 -7.25 27.89
C SER A 257 -2.04 -5.95 27.17
N THR A 258 -1.24 -5.11 27.82
CA THR A 258 -0.82 -3.82 27.24
C THR A 258 -0.03 -4.00 25.93
N GLY A 259 0.71 -5.10 25.78
CA GLY A 259 1.40 -5.45 24.54
C GLY A 259 0.42 -5.84 23.43
N GLU A 260 -0.51 -6.76 23.72
CA GLU A 260 -1.53 -7.20 22.76
C GLU A 260 -2.44 -6.05 22.31
N GLY A 261 -2.81 -5.15 23.23
CA GLY A 261 -3.59 -3.97 22.91
C GLY A 261 -2.85 -3.02 21.96
N GLY A 262 -1.54 -2.85 22.14
CA GLY A 262 -0.69 -2.10 21.20
C GLY A 262 -0.65 -2.75 19.81
N TRP A 263 -0.51 -4.08 19.73
CA TRP A 263 -0.47 -4.78 18.44
C TRP A 263 -1.80 -4.72 17.69
N LEU A 264 -2.91 -4.85 18.41
CA LEU A 264 -4.24 -4.67 17.83
C LEU A 264 -4.41 -3.27 17.27
N LYS A 265 -3.98 -2.25 18.02
CA LYS A 265 -4.04 -0.85 17.60
C LYS A 265 -3.28 -0.62 16.30
N GLU A 266 -2.05 -1.14 16.17
CA GLU A 266 -1.28 -1.09 14.91
C GLU A 266 -1.98 -1.81 13.74
N THR A 267 -2.67 -2.92 14.03
CA THR A 267 -3.43 -3.67 13.02
C THR A 267 -4.64 -2.87 12.55
N ILE A 268 -5.36 -2.22 13.47
CA ILE A 268 -6.47 -1.32 13.13
C ILE A 268 -5.96 -0.14 12.29
N TYR A 269 -4.80 0.43 12.64
CA TYR A 269 -4.17 1.47 11.84
C TYR A 269 -3.86 1.01 10.42
N PHE A 270 -3.34 -0.21 10.25
CA PHE A 270 -3.09 -0.79 8.94
C PHE A 270 -4.37 -0.91 8.09
N LEU A 271 -5.45 -1.45 8.68
CA LEU A 271 -6.73 -1.60 7.98
C LEU A 271 -7.35 -0.25 7.63
N ALA A 272 -7.35 0.70 8.57
CA ALA A 272 -7.83 2.06 8.32
C ALA A 272 -7.02 2.75 7.20
N ALA A 273 -5.70 2.58 7.21
CA ALA A 273 -4.83 3.13 6.16
C ALA A 273 -5.15 2.54 4.78
N TYR A 274 -5.41 1.24 4.69
CA TYR A 274 -5.83 0.57 3.45
C TYR A 274 -7.16 1.13 2.93
N GLU A 275 -8.20 1.17 3.78
CA GLU A 275 -9.52 1.69 3.42
C GLU A 275 -9.42 3.15 2.96
N HIS A 276 -8.70 3.99 3.72
CA HIS A 276 -8.54 5.41 3.39
C HIS A 276 -7.76 5.63 2.09
N MET A 277 -6.72 4.85 1.79
CA MET A 277 -6.02 5.02 0.52
C MET A 277 -6.90 4.65 -0.67
N ASN A 278 -7.68 3.58 -0.57
CA ASN A 278 -8.56 3.16 -1.67
C ASN A 278 -9.67 4.18 -1.94
N ASP A 279 -10.26 4.78 -0.91
CA ASP A 279 -11.34 5.76 -1.05
C ASP A 279 -10.87 7.12 -1.62
N LYS A 280 -9.58 7.43 -1.52
CA LYS A 280 -9.03 8.74 -1.90
C LYS A 280 -8.34 8.77 -3.27
N LEU A 281 -8.19 7.62 -3.92
CA LEU A 281 -7.62 7.53 -5.25
C LEU A 281 -8.72 7.42 -6.30
N PHE A 282 -8.72 8.37 -7.22
CA PHE A 282 -9.58 8.35 -8.39
C PHE A 282 -8.88 7.65 -9.55
N ASN A 283 -9.50 6.57 -10.02
CA ASN A 283 -9.02 5.81 -11.17
C ASN A 283 -9.71 6.32 -12.43
N GLU A 284 -9.00 7.14 -13.22
CA GLU A 284 -9.52 7.76 -14.45
C GLU A 284 -10.03 6.73 -15.48
N HIS A 285 -9.60 5.47 -15.38
CA HIS A 285 -9.94 4.40 -16.31
C HIS A 285 -11.13 3.52 -15.91
N VAL A 286 -11.67 3.68 -14.70
CA VAL A 286 -12.90 3.00 -14.29
C VAL A 286 -14.05 3.99 -14.49
N LYS A 287 -14.37 4.27 -15.76
CA LYS A 287 -15.69 4.80 -16.10
C LYS A 287 -16.57 3.60 -16.37
N ASP A 288 -17.46 3.27 -15.45
CA ASP A 288 -18.55 2.35 -15.75
C ASP A 288 -19.54 3.09 -16.66
N PRO A 289 -19.69 2.71 -17.94
CA PRO A 289 -20.58 3.40 -18.85
C PRO A 289 -22.07 3.24 -18.50
N ASP A 290 -22.42 2.25 -17.67
CA ASP A 290 -23.82 1.94 -17.31
C ASP A 290 -24.22 2.41 -15.90
N ASP A 291 -23.32 3.01 -15.13
CA ASP A 291 -23.67 3.61 -13.84
C ASP A 291 -24.36 4.97 -14.05
N GLU A 292 -25.62 4.92 -14.48
CA GLU A 292 -26.51 6.10 -14.61
C GLU A 292 -26.81 6.78 -13.26
N ASN A 293 -26.38 6.18 -12.14
CA ASN A 293 -26.54 6.71 -10.82
C ASN A 293 -25.18 7.06 -10.22
N LEU A 294 -25.00 8.36 -9.89
CA LEU A 294 -24.12 8.90 -8.84
C LEU A 294 -22.83 9.61 -9.33
N TRP A 295 -22.96 10.92 -9.58
CA TRP A 295 -21.95 11.97 -9.28
C TRP A 295 -20.63 12.06 -10.07
N GLU A 296 -20.31 11.16 -11.00
CA GLU A 296 -19.00 11.16 -11.67
C GLU A 296 -18.86 12.07 -12.92
N GLN A 297 -19.93 12.74 -13.37
CA GLN A 297 -19.91 13.43 -14.67
C GLN A 297 -19.16 14.78 -14.70
N ASP A 298 -18.73 15.33 -13.55
CA ASP A 298 -17.95 16.58 -13.46
C ASP A 298 -16.60 16.42 -12.74
N LEU A 299 -16.15 15.20 -12.45
CA LEU A 299 -14.85 14.93 -11.82
C LEU A 299 -13.69 14.99 -12.84
N VAL A 300 -13.55 16.13 -13.52
CA VAL A 300 -12.23 16.48 -14.07
C VAL A 300 -11.32 16.64 -12.84
N PRO A 301 -10.21 15.89 -12.70
CA PRO A 301 -9.30 16.13 -11.60
C PRO A 301 -8.97 17.62 -11.60
N PRO A 302 -9.30 18.36 -10.52
CA PRO A 302 -9.20 19.80 -10.56
C PRO A 302 -7.75 20.13 -10.91
N PRO A 303 -7.52 21.07 -11.84
CA PRO A 303 -6.17 21.39 -12.26
C PRO A 303 -5.40 21.76 -11.01
N PHE A 304 -4.38 20.97 -10.65
CA PHE A 304 -3.56 21.23 -9.48
C PHE A 304 -2.98 22.63 -9.65
N PRO A 305 -3.52 23.66 -8.95
CA PRO A 305 -3.42 25.05 -9.43
C PRO A 305 -1.97 25.56 -9.34
N ASP A 306 -1.20 24.97 -8.42
CA ASP A 306 0.20 25.26 -8.15
C ASP A 306 1.17 24.19 -8.70
N GLY A 307 0.70 23.31 -9.58
CA GLY A 307 1.50 22.27 -10.23
C GLY A 307 1.28 20.87 -9.67
N VAL A 308 1.84 19.89 -10.38
CA VAL A 308 1.63 18.45 -10.14
C VAL A 308 2.90 17.83 -9.58
N ARG A 309 2.75 16.97 -8.58
CA ARG A 309 3.79 16.02 -8.16
C ARG A 309 3.34 14.61 -8.50
N GLU A 310 4.31 13.75 -8.76
CA GLU A 310 4.06 12.35 -9.04
C GLU A 310 4.85 11.45 -8.09
N VAL A 311 4.27 10.29 -7.78
CA VAL A 311 4.95 9.21 -7.08
C VAL A 311 4.53 7.88 -7.67
N SER A 312 5.47 6.97 -7.84
CA SER A 312 5.13 5.57 -8.14
C SER A 312 4.90 4.81 -6.85
N ILE A 313 3.84 4.00 -6.78
CA ILE A 313 3.52 3.12 -5.67
C ILE A 313 3.08 1.75 -6.18
N ALA A 314 3.17 0.72 -5.35
CA ALA A 314 2.51 -0.57 -5.57
C ALA A 314 1.48 -0.78 -4.45
N MET A 315 0.20 -0.59 -4.76
CA MET A 315 -0.85 -0.56 -3.76
C MET A 315 -1.33 -1.97 -3.39
N PHE A 316 -1.54 -2.22 -2.10
CA PHE A 316 -2.21 -3.44 -1.63
C PHE A 316 -3.66 -3.47 -2.15
N GLY A 317 -4.11 -4.61 -2.67
CA GLY A 317 -5.40 -4.75 -3.37
C GLY A 317 -5.30 -4.53 -4.89
N ARG A 318 -4.39 -3.67 -5.36
CA ARG A 318 -4.13 -3.47 -6.80
C ARG A 318 -2.98 -4.33 -7.34
N PHE A 319 -1.95 -4.54 -6.53
CA PHE A 319 -0.80 -5.42 -6.81
C PHE A 319 -0.13 -5.16 -8.16
N ARG A 320 -0.03 -3.88 -8.54
CA ARG A 320 0.68 -3.41 -9.74
C ARG A 320 1.29 -2.05 -9.46
N PRO A 321 2.35 -1.66 -10.20
CA PRO A 321 2.91 -0.33 -10.07
C PRO A 321 1.97 0.72 -10.71
N GLU A 322 1.69 1.79 -9.98
CA GLU A 322 0.85 2.91 -10.40
C GLU A 322 1.58 4.23 -10.18
N SER A 323 1.42 5.18 -11.10
CA SER A 323 1.81 6.57 -10.92
C SER A 323 0.65 7.35 -10.33
N ILE A 324 0.89 8.04 -9.22
CA ILE A 324 -0.11 8.87 -8.55
C ILE A 324 0.23 10.33 -8.80
N SER A 325 -0.67 11.06 -9.44
CA SER A 325 -0.61 12.50 -9.60
C SER A 325 -1.33 13.18 -8.43
N MET A 326 -0.67 14.16 -7.81
CA MET A 326 -1.09 14.84 -6.60
C MET A 326 -0.70 16.32 -6.62
N PRO A 327 -1.34 17.20 -5.84
CA PRO A 327 -1.00 18.62 -5.85
C PRO A 327 0.41 18.87 -5.33
N ALA A 328 1.07 19.91 -5.84
CA ALA A 328 2.37 20.34 -5.35
C ALA A 328 2.34 20.81 -3.89
N LYS A 329 1.23 21.43 -3.45
CA LYS A 329 0.99 21.79 -2.05
C LYS A 329 0.04 20.79 -1.42
N VAL A 330 0.41 20.31 -0.23
CA VAL A 330 -0.41 19.33 0.51
C VAL A 330 -1.81 19.86 0.80
N GLN A 331 -1.93 21.15 1.11
CA GLN A 331 -3.19 21.80 1.50
C GLN A 331 -4.27 21.70 0.43
N ASP A 332 -3.88 21.65 -0.84
CA ASP A 332 -4.83 21.57 -1.96
C ASP A 332 -5.43 20.17 -2.09
N ALA A 333 -4.85 19.17 -1.42
CA ALA A 333 -5.33 17.79 -1.46
C ALA A 333 -6.75 17.63 -0.90
N SER A 334 -7.19 18.48 0.04
CA SER A 334 -8.56 18.39 0.57
C SER A 334 -9.65 18.85 -0.39
N GLN A 335 -9.27 19.43 -1.54
CA GLN A 335 -10.19 19.94 -2.57
C GLN A 335 -10.12 19.15 -3.88
N CYS A 336 -9.35 18.05 -3.91
CA CYS A 336 -9.11 17.29 -5.13
C CYS A 336 -8.93 15.80 -4.84
N TYR A 337 -9.24 14.96 -5.83
CA TYR A 337 -8.83 13.57 -5.79
C TYR A 337 -7.36 13.42 -6.21
N LEU A 338 -6.70 12.41 -5.64
CA LEU A 338 -5.41 11.96 -6.16
C LEU A 338 -5.69 11.03 -7.35
N VAL A 339 -5.02 11.25 -8.47
CA VAL A 339 -5.30 10.49 -9.70
C VAL A 339 -4.29 9.38 -9.82
N ASN A 340 -4.75 8.12 -9.92
CA ASN A 340 -3.87 6.98 -10.12
C ASN A 340 -3.90 6.48 -11.57
N PHE A 341 -2.70 6.23 -12.11
CA PHE A 341 -2.49 5.71 -13.46
C PHE A 341 -1.69 4.41 -13.36
N PRO A 342 -2.18 3.29 -13.90
CA PRO A 342 -1.35 2.09 -14.05
C PRO A 342 -0.09 2.44 -14.84
N LEU A 343 1.09 2.08 -14.31
CA LEU A 343 2.31 2.18 -15.09
C LEU A 343 2.18 1.11 -16.19
N GLY A 344 1.89 1.54 -17.43
CA GLY A 344 1.61 0.63 -18.55
C GLY A 344 0.93 1.34 -19.73
N HIS A 345 1.14 0.84 -20.95
CA HIS A 345 0.54 1.38 -22.16
C HIS A 345 -0.97 1.09 -22.22
N TYR A 346 -1.79 1.90 -21.57
CA TYR A 346 -3.10 2.19 -22.13
C TYR A 346 -2.88 3.09 -23.34
N PRO A 347 -3.21 2.66 -24.57
CA PRO A 347 -3.36 3.64 -25.64
C PRO A 347 -4.41 4.65 -25.16
N ARG A 348 -4.04 5.93 -25.03
CA ARG A 348 -4.98 7.04 -24.77
C ARG A 348 -6.04 7.18 -25.86
N ASP A 349 -5.87 6.43 -26.95
CA ASP A 349 -6.78 6.38 -28.08
C ASP A 349 -7.74 5.20 -27.87
N ASN A 350 -8.99 5.53 -27.50
CA ASN A 350 -10.10 4.58 -27.30
C ASN A 350 -10.42 3.73 -28.55
N SER A 351 -9.77 4.00 -29.69
CA SER A 351 -9.96 3.27 -30.95
C SER A 351 -9.18 1.95 -31.06
N VAL A 352 -8.23 1.68 -30.17
CA VAL A 352 -7.46 0.42 -30.16
C VAL A 352 -7.88 -0.40 -28.95
N LEU A 353 -8.59 -1.51 -29.18
CA LEU A 353 -8.90 -2.50 -28.15
C LEU A 353 -7.62 -2.77 -27.34
N PRO A 354 -7.61 -2.53 -26.01
CA PRO A 354 -6.42 -2.72 -25.21
C PRO A 354 -5.98 -4.17 -25.37
N LYS A 355 -4.73 -4.37 -25.80
CA LYS A 355 -4.11 -5.70 -25.72
C LYS A 355 -4.28 -6.16 -24.28
N VAL A 356 -5.00 -7.26 -24.10
CA VAL A 356 -5.26 -7.89 -22.81
C VAL A 356 -3.93 -8.16 -22.13
N SER A 357 -3.56 -7.30 -21.18
CA SER A 357 -2.31 -7.38 -20.42
C SER A 357 -2.62 -7.87 -19.02
N PRO A 358 -1.94 -8.91 -18.51
CA PRO A 358 -2.04 -9.36 -17.12
C PRO A 358 -1.81 -8.23 -16.11
N TRP A 359 -0.97 -7.24 -16.45
CA TRP A 359 -0.69 -6.08 -15.61
C TRP A 359 -1.86 -5.11 -15.46
N ASN A 360 -2.83 -5.17 -16.38
CA ASN A 360 -3.96 -4.25 -16.41
C ASN A 360 -5.20 -4.83 -15.71
N THR A 361 -5.19 -6.11 -15.35
CA THR A 361 -6.30 -6.75 -14.64
C THR A 361 -6.54 -6.10 -13.27
N ASP A 362 -7.79 -5.77 -12.98
CA ASP A 362 -8.18 -5.28 -11.65
C ASP A 362 -8.25 -6.46 -10.67
N ILE A 363 -7.21 -6.60 -9.84
CA ILE A 363 -7.12 -7.69 -8.87
C ILE A 363 -8.25 -7.61 -7.83
N ASN A 364 -8.71 -6.41 -7.46
CA ASN A 364 -9.82 -6.29 -6.51
C ASN A 364 -11.12 -6.82 -7.13
N ALA A 365 -11.42 -6.47 -8.38
CA ALA A 365 -12.59 -7.01 -9.08
C ALA A 365 -12.48 -8.53 -9.27
N LEU A 366 -11.30 -9.03 -9.60
CA LEU A 366 -10.98 -10.46 -9.66
C LEU A 366 -11.27 -11.16 -8.33
N LEU A 367 -10.74 -10.64 -7.21
CA LEU A 367 -10.93 -11.23 -5.89
C LEU A 367 -12.40 -11.19 -5.46
N HIS A 368 -13.09 -10.08 -5.72
CA HIS A 368 -14.53 -9.96 -5.45
C HIS A 368 -15.35 -10.95 -6.29
N GLY A 369 -14.98 -11.12 -7.56
CA GLY A 369 -15.59 -12.10 -8.46
C GLY A 369 -15.37 -13.54 -7.99
N LEU A 370 -14.14 -13.89 -7.63
CA LEU A 370 -13.81 -15.21 -7.06
C LEU A 370 -14.55 -15.44 -5.75
N TRP A 371 -14.57 -14.45 -4.86
CA TRP A 371 -15.28 -14.54 -3.58
C TRP A 371 -16.78 -14.77 -3.81
N SER A 372 -17.44 -13.96 -4.63
CA SER A 372 -18.87 -14.10 -4.94
C SER A 372 -19.21 -15.42 -5.65
N SER A 373 -18.28 -15.99 -6.43
CA SER A 373 -18.51 -17.21 -7.22
C SER A 373 -18.04 -18.52 -6.56
N SER A 374 -17.12 -18.45 -5.60
CA SER A 374 -16.57 -19.61 -4.88
C SER A 374 -17.54 -20.22 -3.87
N GLY A 375 -18.63 -19.52 -3.53
CA GLY A 375 -19.61 -20.02 -2.56
C GLY A 375 -19.05 -20.28 -1.16
N CYS A 376 -17.94 -19.62 -0.79
CA CYS A 376 -17.25 -19.83 0.49
C CYS A 376 -17.74 -18.85 1.60
N PRO A 377 -17.63 -19.24 2.88
CA PRO A 377 -18.72 -19.23 3.86
C PRO A 377 -18.82 -17.89 4.62
N ASN A 378 -19.92 -17.16 4.50
CA ASN A 378 -21.07 -17.40 5.37
C ASN A 378 -22.21 -18.25 4.76
N HIS A 379 -22.03 -18.88 3.59
CA HIS A 379 -22.96 -19.90 3.09
C HIS A 379 -22.27 -21.01 2.27
N ARG A 380 -21.64 -21.98 2.95
CA ARG A 380 -21.84 -23.37 2.53
C ARG A 380 -23.19 -23.79 3.11
N ASP A 381 -24.26 -23.55 2.36
CA ASP A 381 -25.54 -24.15 2.68
C ASP A 381 -25.37 -25.65 2.43
N ASP A 382 -25.42 -26.44 3.50
CA ASP A 382 -25.31 -27.91 3.53
C ASP A 382 -26.50 -28.60 2.81
N ARG A 383 -27.15 -27.90 1.87
CA ARG A 383 -28.44 -28.24 1.26
C ARG A 383 -28.38 -28.53 -0.23
N THR A 384 -27.27 -28.32 -0.93
CA THR A 384 -27.22 -28.52 -2.40
C THR A 384 -26.31 -29.63 -2.89
N LEU A 385 -25.94 -30.59 -2.03
CA LEU A 385 -25.43 -31.89 -2.47
C LEU A 385 -26.10 -33.05 -1.71
N THR A 386 -27.43 -33.12 -1.73
CA THR A 386 -28.09 -34.43 -1.74
C THR A 386 -28.16 -34.91 -3.18
N PRO A 387 -27.51 -36.03 -3.55
CA PRO A 387 -27.81 -36.71 -4.80
C PRO A 387 -29.29 -37.06 -4.77
N SER A 388 -30.01 -36.81 -5.87
CA SER A 388 -31.38 -37.27 -6.02
C SER A 388 -31.42 -38.78 -5.73
N ARG A 389 -32.07 -39.14 -4.61
CA ARG A 389 -32.59 -40.48 -4.40
C ARG A 389 -33.77 -40.66 -5.36
N ALA A 390 -33.45 -40.90 -6.63
CA ALA A 390 -34.39 -41.35 -7.64
C ALA A 390 -33.67 -42.32 -8.56
N ALA A 391 -33.35 -43.50 -8.02
CA ALA A 391 -33.24 -44.77 -8.74
C ALA A 391 -32.65 -45.82 -7.80
N ILE A 392 -33.47 -46.43 -6.91
CA ILE A 392 -33.51 -47.87 -6.61
C ILE A 392 -34.88 -48.13 -5.95
N SER A 393 -35.58 -49.16 -6.46
CA SER A 393 -36.91 -49.72 -6.14
C SER A 393 -38.10 -49.10 -6.87
#